data_AF-A0A382I785-F1
#
_entry.id   AF-A0A382I785-F1
#
_cell.length_a   1.000
_cell.length_b   1.000
_cell.length_c   1.000
_cell.angle_alpha   90.00
_cell.angle_beta   90.00
_cell.angle_gamma   90.00
#
_symmetry.space_group_name_H-M   'P 1'
#
loop_
_entity.id
_entity.type
_entity.pdbx_description
1 polymer ?
#
loop_
_entity_poly.entity_id
_entity_poly.type
_entity_poly.pdbx_seq_one_letter_code
_entity_poly.pdbx_strand_id
1 'polypeptide(L)'
;VDLKELFALLWGGRKLIISVTSVVALCAMFYALSQTNQYMSSTILSIMKTDESSSIEGMSGLVTFAGISISSDMNKGAMIVNTINSRSFLKKLLTYDNVLPSIMAAKSYDSESKKLIFDPNKYDAANKEWIGVKPDHIR
;
A
#
# COMPACT_ATOMS: atom_id res chain seq x y z
N VAL A 1 18.77 34.69 29.43
CA VAL A 1 18.28 34.99 28.06
C VAL A 1 16.77 35.14 28.14
N ASP A 2 16.30 36.38 28.09
CA ASP A 2 14.90 36.75 28.31
C ASP A 2 14.07 36.59 27.03
N LEU A 3 12.91 35.92 27.14
CA LEU A 3 11.96 35.72 26.03
C LEU A 3 11.44 37.05 25.45
N LYS A 4 11.39 38.11 26.27
CA LYS A 4 10.99 39.47 25.85
C LYS A 4 11.99 40.12 24.90
N GLU A 5 13.28 39.87 25.11
CA GLU A 5 14.36 40.45 24.31
C GLU A 5 14.38 39.82 22.92
N LEU A 6 14.14 38.51 22.85
CA LEU A 6 13.92 37.76 21.61
C LEU A 6 12.70 38.27 20.83
N PHE A 7 11.59 38.56 21.52
CA PHE A 7 10.38 39.09 20.90
C PHE A 7 10.57 40.51 20.36
N ALA A 8 11.28 41.38 21.08
CA ALA A 8 11.63 42.73 20.62
C ALA A 8 12.57 42.69 19.41
N LEU A 9 13.54 41.77 19.40
CA LEU A 9 14.47 41.56 18.29
C LEU A 9 13.75 41.02 17.03
N LEU A 10 12.77 40.11 17.20
CA LEU A 10 11.86 39.70 16.13
C LEU A 10 11.04 40.88 15.58
N TRP A 11 10.52 41.75 16.46
CA TRP A 11 9.68 42.89 16.06
C TRP A 11 10.45 43.94 15.23
N GLY A 12 11.73 44.16 15.54
CA GLY A 12 12.63 45.01 14.74
C GLY A 12 12.89 44.45 13.33
N GLY A 13 12.90 43.13 13.18
CA GLY A 13 13.15 42.42 11.92
C GLY A 13 11.91 42.11 11.08
N ARG A 14 10.73 42.68 11.39
CA ARG A 14 9.43 42.32 10.80
C ARG A 14 9.42 42.12 9.28
N LYS A 15 10.10 42.99 8.53
CA LYS A 15 10.15 42.91 7.06
C LYS A 15 10.97 41.70 6.56
N LEU A 16 12.06 41.38 7.26
CA LEU A 16 12.92 40.24 6.95
C LEU A 16 12.16 38.93 7.22
N ILE A 17 11.47 38.85 8.36
CA ILE A 17 10.64 37.69 8.72
C ILE A 17 9.55 37.46 7.67
N ILE A 18 8.80 38.51 7.31
CA ILE A 18 7.75 38.41 6.29
C ILE A 18 8.32 37.94 4.95
N SER A 19 9.48 38.47 4.53
CA SER A 19 10.13 38.07 3.28
C SER A 19 10.53 36.59 3.28
N VAL A 20 11.17 36.11 4.35
CA VAL A 20 11.63 34.72 4.44
C VAL A 20 10.44 33.76 4.53
N THR A 21 9.44 34.07 5.36
CA THR A 21 8.22 33.27 5.46
C THR A 21 7.47 33.20 4.13
N SER A 22 7.41 34.31 3.38
CA SER A 22 6.78 34.33 2.05
C SER A 22 7.49 33.42 1.06
N VAL A 23 8.84 33.45 1.01
CA VAL A 23 9.62 32.57 0.13
C VAL A 23 9.42 31.10 0.51
N VAL A 24 9.49 30.77 1.80
CA VAL A 24 9.29 29.39 2.27
C VAL A 24 7.86 28.90 1.95
N ALA A 25 6.84 29.76 2.13
CA ALA A 25 5.46 29.42 1.81
C ALA A 25 5.27 29.16 0.32
N LEU A 26 5.87 29.99 -0.56
CA LEU A 26 5.84 29.77 -2.00
C LEU A 26 6.52 28.45 -2.38
N CYS A 27 7.72 28.17 -1.85
CA CYS A 27 8.41 26.92 -2.09
C CYS A 27 7.59 25.70 -1.64
N ALA A 28 6.95 25.78 -0.46
CA ALA A 28 6.09 24.71 0.04
C ALA A 28 4.87 24.49 -0.86
N MET A 29 4.25 25.55 -1.36
CA MET A 29 3.10 25.47 -2.26
C MET A 29 3.47 24.82 -3.59
N PHE A 30 4.60 25.21 -4.20
CA PHE A 30 5.11 24.57 -5.42
C PHE A 30 5.44 23.10 -5.20
N TYR A 31 6.09 22.76 -4.09
CA TYR A 31 6.43 21.39 -3.76
C TYR A 31 5.17 20.51 -3.58
N ALA A 32 4.15 21.03 -2.89
CA ALA A 32 2.89 20.32 -2.68
C ALA A 32 2.15 20.03 -4.00
N LEU A 33 2.16 20.98 -4.94
CA LEU A 33 1.54 20.80 -6.26
C LEU A 33 2.31 19.79 -7.15
N SER A 34 3.61 19.62 -6.92
CA SER A 34 4.44 18.66 -7.66
C SER A 34 4.34 17.23 -7.10
N GLN A 35 3.71 17.03 -5.94
CA GLN A 35 3.52 15.69 -5.40
C GLN A 35 2.41 14.96 -6.16
N THR A 36 2.75 13.81 -6.73
CA THR A 36 1.79 12.92 -7.38
C THR A 36 0.82 12.37 -6.34
N ASN A 37 -0.47 12.38 -6.66
CA ASN A 37 -1.50 11.76 -5.82
C ASN A 37 -1.16 10.28 -5.54
N GLN A 38 -1.02 9.95 -4.25
CA GLN A 38 -0.85 8.57 -3.79
C GLN A 38 -2.23 7.96 -3.58
N TYR A 39 -2.58 6.95 -4.37
CA TYR A 39 -3.85 6.23 -4.23
C TYR A 39 -3.64 5.01 -3.33
N MET A 40 -4.24 5.03 -2.14
CA MET A 40 -4.19 3.91 -1.19
C MET A 40 -5.56 3.24 -1.09
N SER A 41 -5.61 1.92 -1.27
CA SER A 41 -6.81 1.12 -1.02
C SER A 41 -6.61 0.31 0.27
N SER A 42 -7.53 0.45 1.22
CA SER A 42 -7.57 -0.35 2.44
C SER A 42 -8.77 -1.30 2.41
N THR A 43 -8.58 -2.49 2.98
CA THR A 43 -9.63 -3.51 3.11
C THR A 43 -9.47 -4.20 4.46
N ILE A 44 -10.58 -4.61 5.06
CA ILE A 44 -10.61 -5.32 6.34
C ILE A 44 -10.93 -6.78 6.02
N LEU A 45 -9.99 -7.67 6.34
CA LEU A 45 -10.18 -9.11 6.18
C LEU A 45 -10.34 -9.76 7.56
N SER A 46 -11.37 -10.59 7.69
CA SER A 46 -11.53 -11.48 8.84
C SER A 46 -11.29 -12.91 8.37
N ILE A 47 -10.60 -13.70 9.19
CA ILE A 47 -10.32 -15.10 8.88
C ILE A 47 -11.62 -15.87 9.13
N MET A 48 -12.14 -16.52 8.09
CA MET A 48 -13.28 -17.41 8.24
C MET A 48 -12.85 -18.55 9.16
N LYS A 49 -13.48 -18.63 10.34
CA LYS A 49 -13.38 -19.79 11.21
C LYS A 49 -14.13 -20.91 10.50
N THR A 50 -13.40 -21.80 9.86
CA THR A 50 -13.95 -23.11 9.52
C THR A 50 -14.06 -23.84 10.85
N ASP A 51 -15.26 -23.92 11.40
CA ASP A 51 -15.61 -24.95 12.38
C ASP A 51 -15.54 -26.29 11.66
N GLU A 52 -14.33 -26.76 11.39
CA GLU A 52 -14.10 -28.12 10.95
C GLU A 52 -14.23 -28.98 12.20
N SER A 53 -15.49 -29.26 12.56
CA SER A 53 -15.89 -30.34 13.44
C SER A 53 -15.63 -31.69 12.76
N SER A 54 -14.39 -31.92 12.29
CA SER A 54 -13.94 -33.18 11.72
C SER A 54 -13.25 -33.98 12.82
N SER A 55 -14.09 -34.61 13.66
CA SER A 55 -13.83 -35.93 14.23
C SER A 55 -12.42 -36.23 14.78
N ILE A 56 -11.84 -35.34 15.61
CA ILE A 56 -10.69 -35.68 16.47
C ILE A 56 -11.19 -35.93 17.90
N GLU A 57 -12.12 -36.87 18.06
CA GLU A 57 -12.62 -37.30 19.38
C GLU A 57 -11.57 -38.07 20.19
N GLY A 58 -10.43 -38.44 19.59
CA GLY A 58 -9.38 -39.25 20.23
C GLY A 58 -8.12 -38.51 20.73
N MET A 59 -7.90 -37.24 20.39
CA MET A 59 -6.63 -36.53 20.70
C MET A 59 -6.79 -35.36 21.68
N SER A 60 -8.01 -35.04 22.11
CA SER A 60 -8.29 -33.92 23.03
C SER A 60 -7.73 -34.14 24.45
N GLY A 61 -7.70 -35.40 24.91
CA GLY A 61 -7.21 -35.75 26.26
C GLY A 61 -5.69 -35.59 26.44
N LEU A 62 -4.91 -35.71 25.36
CA LEU A 62 -3.44 -35.61 25.42
C LEU A 62 -2.95 -34.16 25.36
N VAL A 63 -3.62 -33.29 24.60
CA VAL A 63 -3.29 -31.87 24.47
C VAL A 63 -3.58 -31.11 25.78
N THR A 64 -4.67 -31.47 26.46
CA THR A 64 -5.02 -30.89 27.77
C THR A 64 -3.99 -31.22 28.84
N PHE A 65 -3.36 -32.40 28.78
CA PHE A 65 -2.35 -32.83 29.76
C PHE A 65 -0.98 -32.17 29.56
N ALA A 66 -0.68 -31.71 28.34
CA ALA A 66 0.60 -31.06 28.02
C ALA A 66 0.62 -29.55 28.30
N GLY A 67 -0.51 -28.95 28.71
CA GLY A 67 -0.60 -27.51 29.02
C GLY A 67 -0.38 -26.59 27.81
N ILE A 68 -0.35 -27.13 26.59
CA ILE A 68 -0.15 -26.37 25.36
C ILE A 68 -1.52 -25.95 24.83
N SER A 69 -1.87 -24.69 25.07
CA SER A 69 -2.96 -24.02 24.36
C SER A 69 -2.51 -23.70 22.94
N ILE A 70 -2.73 -24.61 22.00
CA ILE A 70 -2.67 -24.30 20.57
C ILE A 70 -3.90 -23.44 20.25
N SER A 71 -3.73 -22.14 20.38
CA SER A 71 -4.63 -21.13 19.80
C SER A 71 -4.43 -21.14 18.29
N SER A 72 -4.94 -22.19 17.61
CA SER A 72 -4.81 -22.43 16.17
C SER A 72 -5.31 -21.26 15.30
N ASP A 73 -6.23 -20.45 15.83
CA ASP A 73 -6.82 -19.31 15.14
C ASP A 73 -5.85 -18.16 14.88
N MET A 74 -4.96 -17.84 15.84
CA MET A 74 -4.07 -16.68 15.72
C MET A 74 -2.93 -16.92 14.72
N ASN A 75 -2.48 -18.18 14.59
CA ASN A 75 -1.38 -18.53 13.70
C ASN A 75 -1.79 -18.51 12.22
N LYS A 76 -3.06 -18.87 11.90
CA LYS A 76 -3.56 -18.84 10.51
C LYS A 76 -3.56 -17.43 9.93
N GLY A 77 -3.92 -16.42 10.73
CA GLY A 77 -3.92 -15.02 10.30
C GLY A 77 -2.55 -14.51 9.92
N ALA A 78 -1.58 -14.68 10.82
CA ALA A 78 -0.20 -14.28 10.58
C ALA A 78 0.38 -15.01 9.36
N MET A 79 0.09 -16.30 9.18
CA MET A 79 0.54 -17.08 8.03
C MET A 79 -0.04 -16.57 6.70
N ILE A 80 -1.34 -16.23 6.65
CA ILE A 80 -1.99 -15.67 5.46
C ILE A 80 -1.38 -14.30 5.10
N VAL A 81 -1.20 -13.42 6.09
CA VAL A 81 -0.57 -12.10 5.89
C VAL A 81 0.86 -12.25 5.38
N ASN A 82 1.65 -13.15 5.96
CA ASN A 82 3.00 -13.44 5.47
C ASN A 82 3.01 -14.01 4.05
N THR A 83 2.01 -14.81 3.70
CA THR A 83 1.87 -15.37 2.36
C THR A 83 1.56 -14.26 1.35
N ILE A 84 0.61 -13.38 1.64
CA ILE A 84 0.24 -12.24 0.77
C ILE A 84 1.44 -11.30 0.57
N ASN A 85 2.22 -11.04 1.62
CA ASN A 85 3.42 -10.20 1.56
C ASN A 85 4.64 -10.89 0.90
N SER A 86 4.53 -12.17 0.53
CA SER A 86 5.66 -12.91 -0.04
C SER A 86 5.86 -12.60 -1.53
N ARG A 87 7.13 -12.56 -1.96
CA ARG A 87 7.50 -12.43 -3.37
C ARG A 87 6.97 -13.59 -4.23
N SER A 88 6.90 -14.80 -3.65
CA SER A 88 6.37 -15.99 -4.31
C SER A 88 4.89 -15.84 -4.65
N PHE A 89 4.10 -15.27 -3.73
CA PHE A 89 2.71 -14.93 -3.98
C PHE A 89 2.58 -13.88 -5.08
N LEU A 90 3.34 -12.78 -4.99
CA LEU A 90 3.34 -11.74 -6.03
C LEU A 90 3.69 -12.32 -7.41
N LYS A 91 4.72 -13.15 -7.51
CA LYS A 91 5.09 -13.81 -8.78
C LYS A 91 3.94 -14.64 -9.35
N LYS A 92 3.25 -15.38 -8.50
CA LYS A 92 2.07 -16.18 -8.90
C LYS A 92 0.89 -15.29 -9.30
N LEU A 93 0.69 -14.18 -8.59
CA LEU A 93 -0.37 -13.20 -8.87
C LEU A 93 -0.19 -12.52 -10.23
N LEU A 94 1.05 -12.23 -10.62
CA LEU A 94 1.38 -11.59 -11.90
C LEU A 94 1.23 -12.53 -13.12
N THR A 95 1.15 -13.84 -12.90
CA THR A 95 0.88 -14.82 -13.96
C THR A 95 -0.55 -14.76 -14.46
N TYR A 96 -1.49 -14.23 -13.66
CA TYR A 96 -2.88 -14.07 -14.10
C TYR A 96 -3.01 -13.01 -15.18
N ASP A 97 -3.87 -13.29 -16.16
CA ASP A 97 -4.16 -12.37 -17.25
C ASP A 97 -4.64 -11.01 -16.73
N ASN A 98 -4.24 -9.95 -17.41
CA ASN A 98 -4.52 -8.54 -17.08
C ASN A 98 -3.93 -8.00 -15.78
N VAL A 99 -3.40 -8.81 -14.86
CA VAL A 99 -2.82 -8.30 -13.60
C VAL A 99 -1.54 -7.53 -13.86
N LEU A 100 -0.59 -8.11 -14.60
CA LEU A 100 0.68 -7.45 -14.93
C LEU A 100 0.46 -6.13 -15.70
N PRO A 101 -0.36 -6.07 -16.78
CA PRO A 101 -0.71 -4.81 -17.44
C PRO A 101 -1.36 -3.78 -16.52
N SER A 102 -2.24 -4.21 -15.61
CA SER A 102 -2.95 -3.31 -14.68
C SER A 102 -2.04 -2.66 -13.64
N ILE A 103 -0.82 -3.17 -13.45
CA ILE A 103 0.15 -2.59 -12.51
C ILE A 103 1.25 -1.83 -13.27
N MET A 104 1.72 -2.36 -14.41
CA MET A 104 2.86 -1.80 -15.16
C MET A 104 2.48 -0.79 -16.26
N ALA A 105 1.27 -0.89 -16.80
CA ALA A 105 0.79 -0.06 -17.92
C ALA A 105 -0.46 0.77 -17.59
N ALA A 106 -0.85 0.84 -16.31
CA ALA A 106 -1.94 1.70 -15.85
C ALA A 106 -1.58 3.18 -16.02
N LYS A 107 -2.43 3.93 -16.70
CA LYS A 107 -2.28 5.39 -16.85
C LYS A 107 -3.22 6.15 -15.93
N SER A 108 -4.49 5.78 -15.91
CA SER A 108 -5.52 6.42 -15.09
C SER A 108 -6.67 5.46 -14.83
N TYR A 109 -7.44 5.73 -13.78
CA TYR A 109 -8.68 5.01 -13.49
C TYR A 109 -9.86 5.92 -13.77
N ASP A 110 -10.75 5.48 -14.65
CA ASP A 110 -12.00 6.17 -14.92
C ASP A 110 -13.09 5.65 -13.98
N SER A 111 -13.50 6.51 -13.05
CA SER A 111 -14.52 6.22 -12.05
C SER A 111 -15.92 6.09 -12.63
N GLU A 112 -16.21 6.71 -13.78
CA GLU A 112 -17.53 6.63 -14.42
C GLU A 112 -17.69 5.30 -15.15
N SER A 113 -16.70 4.94 -15.98
CA SER A 113 -16.73 3.69 -16.73
C SER A 113 -16.27 2.48 -15.90
N LYS A 114 -15.76 2.70 -14.69
CA LYS A 114 -15.15 1.69 -13.79
C LYS A 114 -14.08 0.86 -14.49
N LYS A 115 -13.33 1.50 -15.40
CA LYS A 115 -12.30 0.85 -16.20
C LYS A 115 -10.95 1.51 -15.96
N LEU A 116 -9.93 0.67 -15.99
CA LEU A 116 -8.55 1.10 -15.95
C LEU A 116 -8.13 1.49 -17.37
N ILE A 117 -7.66 2.72 -17.54
CA ILE A 117 -7.16 3.24 -18.80
C ILE A 117 -5.68 2.88 -18.87
N PHE A 118 -5.32 2.08 -19.88
CA PHE A 118 -3.93 1.70 -20.16
C PHE A 118 -3.20 2.77 -20.97
N ASP A 119 -1.88 2.84 -20.81
CA ASP A 119 -1.03 3.65 -21.67
C ASP A 119 -0.84 2.96 -23.04
N PRO A 120 -1.37 3.53 -24.14
CA PRO A 120 -1.29 2.94 -25.47
C PRO A 120 0.15 2.91 -26.03
N ASN A 121 1.13 3.50 -25.35
CA ASN A 121 2.54 3.35 -25.73
C ASN A 121 3.21 2.14 -25.07
N LYS A 122 2.58 1.53 -24.06
CA LYS A 122 3.13 0.40 -23.29
C LYS A 122 2.36 -0.89 -23.52
N TYR A 123 1.04 -0.81 -23.64
CA TYR A 123 0.18 -1.99 -23.73
C TYR A 123 -0.99 -1.74 -24.68
N ASP A 124 -1.17 -2.65 -25.62
CA ASP A 124 -2.34 -2.70 -26.50
C ASP A 124 -3.45 -3.51 -25.83
N ALA A 125 -4.46 -2.81 -25.33
CA ALA A 125 -5.60 -3.44 -24.66
C ALA A 125 -6.54 -4.19 -25.63
N ALA A 126 -6.53 -3.85 -26.93
CA ALA A 126 -7.39 -4.50 -27.92
C ALA A 126 -6.81 -5.86 -28.33
N ASN A 127 -5.50 -5.91 -28.57
CA ASN A 127 -4.78 -7.13 -28.95
C ASN A 127 -4.25 -7.92 -27.74
N LYS A 128 -4.32 -7.34 -26.53
CA LYS A 128 -3.77 -7.87 -25.27
C LYS A 128 -2.25 -8.07 -25.28
N GLU A 129 -1.53 -7.28 -26.07
CA GLU A 129 -0.10 -7.42 -26.29
C GLU A 129 0.70 -6.24 -25.74
N TRP A 130 1.96 -6.50 -25.37
CA TRP A 130 2.89 -5.46 -24.95
C TRP A 130 3.51 -4.79 -26.16
N ILE A 131 3.53 -3.46 -26.15
CA ILE A 131 4.17 -2.67 -27.21
C ILE A 131 5.64 -2.55 -26.82
N GLY A 132 6.39 -3.64 -27.01
CA GLY A 132 7.81 -3.76 -26.66
C GLY A 132 8.15 -4.97 -25.79
N VAL A 133 9.21 -4.87 -24.99
CA VAL A 133 9.66 -5.96 -24.11
C VAL A 133 8.70 -6.09 -22.94
N LYS A 134 8.08 -7.28 -22.81
CA LYS A 134 7.26 -7.62 -21.65
C LYS A 134 8.12 -7.47 -20.37
N PRO A 135 7.66 -6.73 -19.35
CA PRO A 135 8.38 -6.62 -18.09
C PRO A 135 8.43 -7.99 -17.40
N ASP A 136 9.62 -8.60 -17.33
CA ASP A 136 9.80 -9.97 -16.81
C ASP A 136 10.57 -10.01 -15.48
N HIS A 137 11.03 -8.86 -14.98
CA HIS A 137 11.89 -8.76 -13.79
C HIS A 137 11.30 -7.84 -12.73
N ILE A 138 10.36 -8.34 -11.93
CA ILE A 138 9.95 -7.66 -10.70
C ILE A 138 10.94 -8.09 -9.61
N ARG A 139 11.93 -7.24 -9.33
CA ARG A 139 13.02 -7.50 -8.39
C ARG A 139 12.67 -7.15 -6.96
#